data_AF-A0A1U7NWJ3-F1
#
_entry.id   AF-A0A1U7NWJ3-F1
#
_cell.length_a   1.000
_cell.length_b   1.000
_cell.length_c   1.000
_cell.angle_alpha   90.00
_cell.angle_beta   90.00
_cell.angle_gamma   90.00
#
_symmetry.space_group_name_H-M   'P 1'
#
loop_
_entity.id
_entity.type
_entity.pdbx_description
1 polymer ?
#
loop_
_entity_poly.entity_id
_entity_poly.type
_entity_poly.pdbx_seq_one_letter_code
_entity_poly.pdbx_strand_id
1 'polypeptide(L)'
;MTTLDRCLYLMGLNLSHRQIAHELGLNEDDAQNMTRSLRQGVVEASITPPLAGTVEIDEVYLVAGHKGQSDLVKKNLGLAADDV
;
A
#
# COMPACT_ATOMS: atom_id res chain seq x y z
N MET A 1 -3.77 -31.81 -2.29
CA MET A 1 -3.64 -30.48 -2.92
C MET A 1 -2.90 -29.60 -1.93
N THR A 2 -1.61 -29.43 -2.18
CA THR A 2 -0.57 -29.14 -1.17
C THR A 2 -0.55 -27.67 -0.78
N THR A 3 -0.15 -27.38 0.46
CA THR A 3 -0.04 -26.02 1.02
C THR A 3 0.91 -25.11 0.20
N LEU A 4 1.81 -25.71 -0.59
CA LEU A 4 2.79 -25.03 -1.43
C LEU A 4 2.17 -24.33 -2.65
N ASP A 5 1.13 -24.89 -3.28
CA ASP A 5 0.45 -24.26 -4.43
C ASP A 5 -0.17 -22.91 -4.03
N ARG A 6 -0.68 -22.81 -2.79
CA ARG A 6 -1.25 -21.58 -2.24
C ARG A 6 -0.19 -20.53 -1.98
N CYS A 7 0.99 -20.92 -1.48
CA CYS A 7 2.10 -19.98 -1.26
C CYS A 7 2.62 -19.40 -2.58
N LEU A 8 2.73 -20.22 -3.63
CA LEU A 8 3.11 -19.76 -4.97
C LEU A 8 2.08 -18.78 -5.54
N TYR A 9 0.79 -19.09 -5.37
CA TYR A 9 -0.29 -18.21 -5.77
C TYR A 9 -0.19 -16.86 -5.06
N LEU A 10 -0.09 -16.85 -3.73
CA LEU A 10 -0.05 -15.65 -2.89
C LEU A 10 1.18 -14.75 -3.13
N MET A 11 2.35 -15.32 -3.49
CA MET A 11 3.55 -14.55 -3.85
C MET A 11 3.41 -13.77 -5.17
N GLY A 12 2.36 -14.04 -5.96
CA GLY A 12 2.08 -13.38 -7.25
C GLY A 12 0.90 -12.40 -7.27
N LEU A 13 0.26 -12.07 -6.15
CA LEU A 13 -1.06 -11.41 -6.20
C LEU A 13 -1.09 -9.90 -5.95
N ASN A 14 -1.56 -9.21 -6.98
CA ASN A 14 -2.31 -7.95 -6.94
C ASN A 14 -3.84 -8.21 -6.86
N LEU A 15 -4.29 -9.27 -6.16
CA LEU A 15 -5.71 -9.66 -6.05
C LEU A 15 -6.33 -9.30 -4.70
N SER A 16 -7.66 -9.20 -4.68
CA SER A 16 -8.44 -8.89 -3.47
C SER A 16 -8.52 -10.11 -2.53
N HIS A 17 -8.59 -9.84 -1.22
CA HIS A 17 -8.75 -10.89 -0.19
C HIS A 17 -9.97 -11.79 -0.44
N ARG A 18 -11.05 -11.22 -0.99
CA ARG A 18 -12.28 -11.96 -1.31
C ARG A 18 -12.09 -12.98 -2.43
N GLN A 19 -11.34 -12.62 -3.48
CA GLN A 19 -11.01 -13.56 -4.56
C GLN A 19 -10.14 -14.71 -4.04
N ILE A 20 -9.15 -14.39 -3.18
CA ILE A 20 -8.28 -15.38 -2.54
C ILE A 20 -9.10 -16.33 -1.65
N ALA A 21 -10.03 -15.81 -0.86
CA ALA A 21 -10.91 -16.60 0.00
C ALA A 21 -11.78 -17.57 -0.83
N HIS A 22 -12.40 -17.06 -1.89
CA HIS A 22 -13.25 -17.85 -2.79
C HIS A 22 -12.48 -18.99 -3.47
N GLU A 23 -11.30 -18.71 -4.01
CA GLU A 23 -10.50 -19.71 -4.74
C GLU A 23 -9.85 -20.75 -3.84
N LEU A 24 -9.51 -20.37 -2.60
CA LEU A 24 -8.92 -21.29 -1.63
C LEU A 24 -9.96 -22.02 -0.77
N GLY A 25 -11.24 -21.65 -0.88
CA GLY A 25 -12.32 -22.18 -0.05
C GLY A 25 -12.17 -21.81 1.44
N LEU A 26 -11.61 -20.63 1.72
CA LEU A 26 -11.35 -20.13 3.07
C LEU A 26 -12.38 -19.06 3.45
N ASN A 27 -12.53 -18.83 4.75
CA ASN A 27 -13.19 -17.62 5.24
C ASN A 27 -12.36 -16.38 4.82
N GLU A 28 -13.04 -15.27 4.53
CA GLU A 28 -12.41 -13.99 4.20
C GLU A 28 -11.43 -13.51 5.29
N ASP A 29 -11.76 -13.68 6.57
CA ASP A 29 -10.93 -13.29 7.71
C ASP A 29 -9.64 -14.12 7.76
N ASP A 30 -9.74 -15.42 7.52
CA ASP A 30 -8.58 -16.31 7.49
C ASP A 30 -7.68 -15.99 6.29
N ALA A 31 -8.29 -15.75 5.13
CA ALA A 31 -7.56 -15.32 3.94
C ALA A 31 -6.85 -13.97 4.17
N GLN A 32 -7.49 -13.04 4.88
CA GLN A 32 -6.87 -11.76 5.25
C GLN A 32 -5.69 -11.96 6.20
N ASN A 33 -5.84 -12.80 7.23
CA ASN A 33 -4.77 -13.06 8.19
C ASN A 33 -3.56 -13.73 7.53
N MET A 34 -3.81 -14.72 6.68
CA MET A 34 -2.76 -15.43 5.94
C MET A 34 -2.02 -14.50 4.96
N THR A 35 -2.77 -13.71 4.18
CA THR A 35 -2.17 -12.76 3.22
C THR A 35 -1.41 -11.65 3.92
N ARG A 36 -1.87 -11.18 5.09
CA ARG A 36 -1.15 -10.19 5.90
C ARG A 36 0.21 -10.70 6.34
N SER A 37 0.26 -11.89 6.93
CA SER A 37 1.52 -12.49 7.39
C SER A 37 2.49 -12.73 6.24
N LEU A 38 2.00 -13.20 5.09
CA LEU A 38 2.86 -13.43 3.93
C LEU A 38 3.40 -12.12 3.33
N ARG A 39 2.53 -11.12 3.11
CA ARG A 39 2.98 -9.82 2.56
C ARG A 39 3.97 -9.14 3.50
N GLN A 40 3.75 -9.22 4.81
CA GLN A 40 4.67 -8.70 5.80
C GLN A 40 6.03 -9.40 5.71
N GLY A 41 6.05 -10.74 5.64
CA GLY A 41 7.29 -11.50 5.47
C GLY A 41 8.04 -11.16 4.18
N VAL A 42 7.33 -10.90 3.08
CA VAL A 42 7.95 -10.44 1.81
C VAL A 42 8.57 -9.06 1.97
N VAL A 43 7.90 -8.12 2.64
CA VAL A 43 8.43 -6.78 2.91
C VAL A 43 9.68 -6.86 3.79
N GLU A 44 9.64 -7.68 4.84
CA GLU A 44 10.77 -7.88 5.75
C GLU A 44 11.97 -8.55 5.08
N ALA A 45 11.72 -9.46 4.14
CA ALA A 45 12.76 -10.11 3.34
C ALA A 45 13.26 -9.22 2.18
N SER A 46 12.52 -8.17 1.82
CA SER A 46 12.87 -7.29 0.72
C SER A 46 14.04 -6.38 1.12
N ILE A 47 15.14 -6.52 0.39
CA ILE A 47 16.26 -5.59 0.52
C ILE A 47 15.83 -4.30 -0.17
N THR A 48 15.62 -3.22 0.60
CA THR A 48 15.32 -1.90 0.04
C THR A 48 16.54 -1.43 -0.77
N PRO A 49 16.44 -1.32 -2.10
CA PRO A 49 17.54 -0.81 -2.89
C PRO A 49 17.73 0.68 -2.60
N PRO A 50 18.97 1.20 -2.57
CA PRO A 50 19.18 2.64 -2.52
C PRO A 50 18.56 3.26 -3.77
N LEU A 51 17.60 4.16 -3.58
CA LEU A 51 17.07 4.97 -4.66
C LEU A 51 18.20 5.88 -5.17
N ALA A 52 18.53 5.78 -6.45
CA ALA A 52 19.57 6.58 -7.09
C ALA A 52 19.05 7.18 -8.41
N GLY A 53 19.44 8.42 -8.70
CA GLY A 53 19.04 9.16 -9.90
C GLY A 53 18.22 10.42 -9.61
N THR A 54 17.93 11.18 -10.66
CA THR A 54 17.04 12.34 -10.61
C THR A 54 15.62 11.88 -10.93
N VAL A 55 14.67 12.16 -10.02
CA VAL A 55 13.25 11.90 -10.24
C VAL A 55 12.56 13.23 -10.47
N GLU A 56 12.02 13.43 -11.68
CA GLU A 56 11.11 14.54 -11.98
C GLU A 56 9.75 14.25 -11.32
N ILE A 57 9.24 15.23 -10.58
CA ILE A 57 7.91 15.15 -9.96
C ILE A 57 7.03 16.16 -10.69
N ASP A 58 6.01 15.66 -11.39
CA ASP A 58 5.06 16.49 -12.15
C ASP A 58 4.20 17.35 -11.21
N GLU A 59 3.65 16.77 -10.13
CA GLU A 59 2.83 17.49 -9.15
C GLU A 59 3.00 16.93 -7.73
N VAL A 60 3.11 17.81 -6.72
CA VAL A 60 3.16 17.43 -5.29
C VAL A 60 1.83 17.79 -4.62
N TYR A 61 1.04 16.76 -4.31
CA TYR A 61 -0.19 16.93 -3.54
C TYR A 61 0.05 16.76 -2.04
N LEU A 62 -0.02 17.85 -1.29
CA LEU A 62 -0.02 17.83 0.18
C LEU A 62 -1.43 17.57 0.70
N VAL A 63 -1.76 16.30 0.95
CA VAL A 63 -2.98 15.95 1.69
C VAL A 63 -2.68 16.02 3.18
N ALA A 64 -3.00 17.14 3.83
CA ALA A 64 -3.03 17.23 5.28
C ALA A 64 -4.25 16.47 5.82
N GLY A 65 -4.21 15.13 5.78
CA GLY A 65 -5.30 14.30 6.26
C GLY A 65 -5.27 14.17 7.78
N HIS A 66 -5.98 15.01 8.52
CA HIS A 66 -6.33 14.68 9.90
C HIS A 66 -7.64 13.89 9.93
N LYS A 67 -7.53 12.56 10.07
CA LYS A 67 -8.66 11.63 10.02
C LYS A 67 -9.71 12.01 11.08
N GLY A 68 -10.83 12.58 10.62
CA GLY A 68 -11.99 12.95 11.46
C GLY A 68 -12.03 14.40 11.95
N GLN A 69 -11.05 15.24 11.61
CA GLN A 69 -10.99 16.65 12.06
C GLN A 69 -10.48 17.56 10.94
N SER A 70 -11.31 17.71 9.91
CA SER A 70 -11.05 18.57 8.73
C SER A 70 -10.91 20.06 9.08
N ASP A 71 -11.47 20.52 10.19
CA ASP A 71 -11.48 21.94 10.55
C ASP A 71 -10.11 22.50 10.95
N LEU A 72 -9.18 21.63 11.41
CA LEU A 72 -7.81 21.99 11.74
C LEU A 72 -6.90 22.13 10.51
N VAL A 73 -7.41 21.74 9.33
CA VAL A 73 -6.69 21.69 8.04
C VAL A 73 -7.00 22.92 7.17
N LYS A 74 -7.56 24.00 7.74
CA LYS A 74 -7.75 25.24 6.98
C LYS A 74 -6.39 25.91 6.73
N LYS A 75 -5.83 25.70 5.54
CA LYS A 75 -4.63 26.40 5.08
C LYS A 75 -5.02 27.80 4.61
N ASN A 76 -4.36 28.84 5.13
CA ASN A 76 -4.37 30.15 4.49
C ASN A 76 -3.70 30.01 3.12
N LEU A 77 -4.42 30.32 2.05
CA LEU A 77 -3.83 30.45 0.71
C LEU A 77 -2.91 31.68 0.70
N GLY A 78 -1.64 31.47 1.04
CA GLY A 78 -0.58 32.43 0.75
C GLY A 78 -0.29 32.39 -0.74
N LEU A 79 -0.88 33.33 -1.48
CA LEU A 79 -0.30 33.84 -2.71
C LEU A 79 1.11 34.34 -2.39
N ALA A 80 2.11 33.83 -3.10
CA ALA A 80 3.34 34.53 -3.38
C ALA A 80 3.76 34.13 -4.79
N ALA A 81 3.17 34.81 -5.78
CA ALA A 81 4.01 35.33 -6.83
C ALA A 81 4.89 36.41 -6.18
N ASP A 82 6.19 36.40 -6.44
CA ASP A 82 6.99 37.59 -6.79
C ASP A 82 8.47 37.19 -6.98
N ASP A 83 9.07 37.85 -7.97
CA ASP A 83 10.38 37.70 -8.62
C ASP A 83 11.63 37.61 -7.71
N VAL A 84 12.66 36.87 -8.17
CA VAL A 84 14.08 37.29 -8.38
C VAL A 84 14.76 36.29 -9.33
#